data_AF-A0A3L7TJZ5-F1
#
_entry.id   AF-A0A3L7TJZ5-F1
#
_cell.length_a   1.000
_cell.length_b   1.000
_cell.length_c   1.000
_cell.angle_alpha   90.00
_cell.angle_beta   90.00
_cell.angle_gamma   90.00
#
_symmetry.space_group_name_H-M   'P 1'
#
loop_
_entity.id
_entity.type
_entity.pdbx_description
1 polymer ?
#
loop_
_entity_poly.entity_id
_entity_poly.type
_entity_poly.pdbx_seq_one_letter_code
_entity_poly.pdbx_strand_id
1 'polypeptide(L)'
;MSTSPSPASTASLAPRTAIQLLGLMLLHGGVAGWIGYGAFIKATEFNPNLLPGVILDVLRFVMTRIAVDPSVFMSWSLRSIIGVEIFLALAILLSARYARVLAITTLGFFCAILLYAMITTAMSDGIVKAVTTGCGCFGSAGMPASVMFLVDGALLASAFFLVSRQREGTATPVAATLAIGMIAIFAIREPEMTTTPTPTEVVKDPNTNPSGGSDATNPELVTKPAVITGPWPSAPAKYEKTYFPRWKDWIGQPLRDQKLARAIEGTMPADLERGDWLVVFSRPDCEDCQSMFRGNFAVARKERVLKVTVPDSRGPHIGMPCIGCEERMLYRVRAGETGKGKSPDYVFKTPVIVRMKDGIVSGVCVDRSNAAEYASVFGEPVKSTTAAPTDPATPVVTPPTTATTAAWPGPPAKLSSFYVAEFSGTVGKPLADLPFALLIENKLPPKFLEGRWIVVFYREDCDHCNDLLMTYFSGALKFPTLTVAIPDADPAASMPNPCDACSKLSMIKGPNYVIGTPVVLAINNGIIECVVEDVEDMTALEACLKFNTP
;
A
#
# COMPACT_ATOMS: atom_id res chain seq x y z
N MET A 1 -41.30 58.51 -33.15
CA MET A 1 -40.83 57.27 -33.79
C MET A 1 -41.55 56.12 -33.12
N SER A 2 -42.53 55.52 -33.81
CA SER A 2 -43.36 54.44 -33.31
C SER A 2 -42.70 53.11 -33.68
N THR A 3 -42.20 52.36 -32.70
CA THR A 3 -41.63 51.03 -32.91
C THR A 3 -42.75 50.00 -32.92
N SER A 4 -43.11 49.52 -34.11
CA SER A 4 -44.01 48.37 -34.27
C SER A 4 -43.39 47.10 -33.65
N PRO A 5 -44.16 46.28 -32.92
CA PRO A 5 -43.70 44.97 -32.46
C PRO A 5 -43.65 43.99 -33.64
N SER A 6 -42.48 43.40 -33.89
CA SER A 6 -42.35 42.28 -34.83
C SER A 6 -43.19 41.08 -34.38
N PRO A 7 -43.89 40.38 -35.28
CA PRO A 7 -44.65 39.20 -34.94
C PRO A 7 -43.71 38.08 -34.49
N ALA A 8 -43.96 37.56 -33.29
CA ALA A 8 -43.28 36.38 -32.77
C ALA A 8 -43.51 35.20 -33.72
N SER A 9 -42.46 34.79 -34.42
CA SER A 9 -42.45 33.56 -35.21
C SER A 9 -42.61 32.38 -34.25
N THR A 10 -43.82 31.81 -34.18
CA THR A 10 -44.07 30.51 -33.57
C THR A 10 -43.36 29.44 -34.40
N ALA A 11 -42.08 29.21 -34.10
CA ALA A 11 -41.33 28.10 -34.64
C ALA A 11 -42.00 26.78 -34.22
N SER A 12 -42.65 26.12 -35.16
CA SER A 12 -43.19 24.77 -35.02
C SER A 12 -42.05 23.82 -34.67
N LEU A 13 -41.98 23.36 -33.42
CA LEU A 13 -41.05 22.33 -32.97
C LEU A 13 -41.28 21.06 -33.81
N ALA A 14 -40.33 20.74 -34.68
CA ALA A 14 -40.35 19.48 -35.42
C ALA A 14 -40.50 18.30 -34.44
N PRO A 15 -41.32 17.28 -34.76
CA PRO A 15 -41.53 16.13 -33.88
C PRO A 15 -40.19 15.42 -33.64
N ARG A 16 -39.88 15.16 -32.36
CA ARG A 16 -38.67 14.43 -31.97
C ARG A 16 -38.73 13.00 -32.49
N THR A 17 -37.61 12.50 -33.00
CA THR A 17 -37.53 11.09 -33.42
C THR A 17 -37.54 10.17 -32.19
N ALA A 18 -38.00 8.92 -32.35
CA ALA A 18 -38.02 7.93 -31.26
C ALA A 18 -36.61 7.72 -30.65
N ILE A 19 -35.56 7.76 -31.49
CA ILE A 19 -34.16 7.64 -31.06
C ILE A 19 -33.74 8.81 -30.17
N GLN A 20 -34.16 10.04 -30.50
CA GLN A 20 -33.89 11.21 -29.67
C GLN A 20 -34.61 11.11 -28.32
N LEU A 21 -35.85 10.60 -28.30
CA LEU A 21 -36.60 10.39 -27.07
C LEU A 21 -35.90 9.34 -26.17
N LEU A 22 -35.46 8.23 -26.76
CA LEU A 22 -34.72 7.19 -26.05
C LEU A 22 -33.40 7.73 -25.48
N GLY A 23 -32.62 8.46 -26.27
CA GLY A 23 -31.37 9.07 -25.82
C GLY A 23 -31.58 10.04 -24.64
N LEU A 24 -32.69 10.79 -24.66
CA LEU A 24 -33.05 11.67 -23.56
C LEU A 24 -33.49 10.92 -22.31
N MET A 25 -34.23 9.84 -22.46
CA MET A 25 -34.64 8.98 -21.34
C MET A 25 -33.42 8.33 -20.69
N LEU A 26 -32.49 7.81 -21.50
CA LEU A 26 -31.23 7.23 -21.00
C LEU A 26 -30.36 8.27 -20.32
N LEU A 27 -30.28 9.50 -20.85
CA LEU A 27 -29.51 10.58 -20.22
C LEU A 27 -30.12 11.02 -18.88
N HIS A 28 -31.39 11.44 -18.88
CA HIS A 28 -31.99 12.02 -17.68
C HIS A 28 -32.42 10.97 -16.66
N GLY A 29 -32.92 9.82 -17.11
CA GLY A 29 -33.35 8.73 -16.21
C GLY A 29 -32.21 7.75 -15.92
N GLY A 30 -31.57 7.22 -16.98
CA GLY A 30 -30.54 6.20 -16.85
C GLY A 30 -29.28 6.70 -16.14
N VAL A 31 -28.63 7.76 -16.66
CA VAL A 31 -27.39 8.28 -16.07
C VAL A 31 -27.62 8.88 -14.69
N ALA A 32 -28.65 9.70 -14.52
CA ALA A 32 -28.95 10.28 -13.20
C ALA A 32 -29.32 9.21 -12.17
N GLY A 33 -30.12 8.21 -12.56
CA GLY A 33 -30.48 7.08 -11.71
C GLY A 33 -29.27 6.24 -11.32
N TRP A 34 -28.35 5.99 -12.27
CA TRP A 34 -27.13 5.23 -12.03
C TRP A 34 -26.18 5.93 -11.04
N ILE A 35 -25.90 7.22 -11.27
CA ILE A 35 -25.06 8.03 -10.36
C ILE A 35 -25.75 8.16 -9.00
N GLY A 36 -27.06 8.43 -8.98
CA GLY A 36 -27.83 8.55 -7.74
C GLY A 36 -27.88 7.26 -6.93
N TYR A 37 -27.96 6.10 -7.60
CA TYR A 37 -27.87 4.80 -6.94
C TYR A 37 -26.49 4.60 -6.30
N GLY A 38 -25.41 4.96 -7.00
CA GLY A 38 -24.05 4.93 -6.44
C GLY A 38 -23.90 5.83 -5.21
N ALA A 39 -24.45 7.04 -5.25
CA ALA A 39 -24.45 7.98 -4.12
C ALA A 39 -25.23 7.44 -2.92
N PHE A 40 -26.39 6.82 -3.18
CA PHE A 40 -27.22 6.21 -2.17
C PHE A 40 -26.48 5.08 -1.45
N ILE A 41 -25.87 4.14 -2.17
CA ILE A 41 -25.13 3.03 -1.57
C ILE A 41 -23.94 3.54 -0.74
N LYS A 42 -23.19 4.54 -1.22
CA LYS A 42 -22.12 5.15 -0.43
C LYS A 42 -22.63 5.85 0.83
N ALA A 43 -23.80 6.48 0.77
CA ALA A 43 -24.42 7.11 1.93
C ALA A 43 -24.90 6.07 2.96
N THR A 44 -25.43 4.92 2.51
CA THR A 44 -25.93 3.88 3.40
C THR A 44 -24.82 3.06 4.04
N GLU A 45 -23.78 2.69 3.28
CA GLU A 45 -22.67 1.89 3.81
C GLU A 45 -21.63 2.75 4.53
N PHE A 46 -21.49 4.02 4.14
CA PHE A 46 -20.55 5.01 4.68
C PHE A 46 -19.16 4.41 5.01
N ASN A 47 -18.68 3.57 4.10
CA ASN A 47 -17.46 2.79 4.25
C ASN A 47 -16.41 3.29 3.25
N PRO A 48 -15.29 3.87 3.71
CA PRO A 48 -14.23 4.36 2.83
C PRO A 48 -13.57 3.26 1.98
N ASN A 49 -13.54 2.01 2.46
CA ASN A 49 -12.92 0.90 1.73
C ASN A 49 -13.66 0.55 0.42
N LEU A 50 -14.84 1.10 0.21
CA LEU A 50 -15.62 1.00 -1.03
C LEU A 50 -15.19 2.01 -2.09
N LEU A 51 -14.33 2.97 -1.75
CA LEU A 51 -13.78 3.85 -2.76
C LEU A 51 -12.79 3.06 -3.65
N PRO A 52 -12.73 3.34 -4.96
CA PRO A 52 -11.67 2.82 -5.81
C PRO A 52 -10.31 3.06 -5.17
N GLY A 53 -9.43 2.04 -5.17
CA GLY A 53 -8.12 2.09 -4.49
C GLY A 53 -7.32 3.35 -4.83
N VAL A 54 -7.35 3.78 -6.10
CA VAL A 54 -6.71 5.02 -6.56
C VAL A 54 -7.20 6.26 -5.81
N ILE A 55 -8.51 6.39 -5.60
CA ILE A 55 -9.08 7.53 -4.87
C ILE A 55 -8.67 7.44 -3.41
N LEU A 56 -8.72 6.24 -2.84
CA LEU A 56 -8.38 6.03 -1.44
C LEU A 56 -6.89 6.29 -1.16
N ASP A 57 -6.00 5.92 -2.09
CA ASP A 57 -4.56 6.22 -2.03
C ASP A 57 -4.28 7.71 -2.16
N VAL A 58 -5.00 8.43 -3.03
CA VAL A 58 -4.92 9.89 -3.11
C VAL A 58 -5.40 10.53 -1.81
N LEU A 59 -6.50 10.06 -1.21
CA LEU A 59 -6.98 10.55 0.08
C LEU A 59 -5.95 10.28 1.18
N ARG A 60 -5.36 9.09 1.24
CA ARG A 60 -4.26 8.76 2.17
C ARG A 60 -3.05 9.64 1.98
N PHE A 61 -2.62 9.85 0.73
CA PHE A 61 -1.52 10.74 0.41
C PHE A 61 -1.79 12.15 0.93
N VAL A 62 -3.00 12.69 0.72
CA VAL A 62 -3.37 14.01 1.23
C VAL A 62 -3.43 14.03 2.76
N MET A 63 -3.97 12.99 3.40
CA MET A 63 -4.00 12.87 4.87
C MET A 63 -2.60 13.02 5.49
N THR A 64 -1.58 12.38 4.91
CA THR A 64 -0.19 12.49 5.43
C THR A 64 0.43 13.89 5.30
N ARG A 65 -0.21 14.80 4.56
CA ARG A 65 0.32 16.15 4.25
C ARG A 65 -0.43 17.28 4.95
N ILE A 66 -1.56 16.99 5.58
CA ILE A 66 -2.40 17.98 6.27
C ILE A 66 -2.36 17.76 7.78
N ALA A 67 -2.48 18.83 8.56
CA ALA A 67 -2.47 18.77 10.03
C ALA A 67 -3.87 18.53 10.64
N VAL A 68 -4.77 17.88 9.90
CA VAL A 68 -6.16 17.61 10.34
C VAL A 68 -6.25 16.13 10.73
N ASP A 69 -7.05 15.85 11.75
CA ASP A 69 -7.35 14.48 12.16
C ASP A 69 -7.80 13.61 10.95
N PRO A 70 -7.14 12.46 10.68
CA PRO A 70 -7.44 11.64 9.50
C PRO A 70 -8.87 11.12 9.45
N SER A 71 -9.47 10.81 10.60
CA SER A 71 -10.84 10.30 10.66
C SER A 71 -11.84 11.40 10.28
N VAL A 72 -11.63 12.62 10.77
CA VAL A 72 -12.40 13.81 10.40
C VAL A 72 -12.23 14.10 8.91
N PHE A 73 -10.99 14.13 8.40
CA PHE A 73 -10.74 14.38 6.98
C PHE A 73 -11.41 13.33 6.08
N MET A 74 -11.31 12.05 6.43
CA MET A 74 -11.92 10.96 5.67
C MET A 74 -13.45 11.08 5.66
N SER A 75 -14.07 11.40 6.80
CA SER A 75 -15.52 11.61 6.88
C SER A 75 -15.97 12.76 5.97
N TRP A 76 -15.31 13.92 6.06
CA TRP A 76 -15.60 15.06 5.20
C TRP A 76 -15.38 14.75 3.72
N SER A 77 -14.35 13.97 3.40
CA SER A 77 -14.07 13.53 2.03
C SER A 77 -15.20 12.65 1.49
N LEU A 78 -15.66 11.67 2.28
CA LEU A 78 -16.80 10.82 1.89
C LEU A 78 -18.08 11.63 1.70
N ARG A 79 -18.43 12.51 2.64
CA ARG A 79 -19.60 13.39 2.52
C ARG A 79 -19.52 14.29 1.30
N SER A 80 -18.33 14.81 1.00
CA SER A 80 -18.09 15.64 -0.18
C SER A 80 -18.28 14.85 -1.47
N ILE A 81 -17.73 13.63 -1.56
CA ILE A 81 -17.90 12.75 -2.72
C ILE A 81 -19.40 12.46 -2.93
N ILE A 82 -20.12 12.06 -1.90
CA ILE A 82 -21.56 11.77 -1.99
C ILE A 82 -22.35 13.03 -2.38
N GLY A 83 -22.05 14.18 -1.78
CA GLY A 83 -22.69 15.46 -2.09
C GLY A 83 -22.48 15.88 -3.55
N VAL A 84 -21.28 15.67 -4.10
CA VAL A 84 -20.97 15.89 -5.51
C VAL A 84 -21.75 14.92 -6.40
N GLU A 85 -21.86 13.64 -6.05
CA GLU A 85 -22.64 12.67 -6.82
C GLU A 85 -24.15 13.01 -6.82
N ILE A 86 -24.71 13.43 -5.68
CA ILE A 86 -26.11 13.90 -5.58
C ILE A 86 -26.32 15.14 -6.44
N PHE A 87 -25.40 16.11 -6.36
CA PHE A 87 -25.43 17.29 -7.22
C PHE A 87 -25.44 16.91 -8.70
N LEU A 88 -24.52 16.03 -9.13
CA LEU A 88 -24.39 15.61 -10.52
C LEU A 88 -25.63 14.85 -10.99
N ALA A 89 -26.16 13.92 -10.19
CA ALA A 89 -27.36 13.18 -10.51
C ALA A 89 -28.56 14.11 -10.70
N LEU A 90 -28.80 15.04 -9.77
CA LEU A 90 -29.91 15.99 -9.86
C LEU A 90 -29.70 17.02 -10.99
N ALA A 91 -28.47 17.50 -11.19
CA ALA A 91 -28.15 18.43 -12.27
C ALA A 91 -28.38 17.78 -13.63
N ILE A 92 -27.99 16.51 -13.80
CA ILE A 92 -28.27 15.74 -15.01
C ILE A 92 -29.79 15.51 -15.15
N LEU A 93 -30.50 15.17 -14.08
CA LEU A 93 -31.94 14.92 -14.11
C LEU A 93 -32.73 16.18 -14.51
N LEU A 94 -32.40 17.33 -13.95
CA LEU A 94 -33.22 18.56 -14.02
C LEU A 94 -32.72 19.60 -15.04
N SER A 95 -31.46 19.54 -15.48
CA SER A 95 -30.90 20.54 -16.40
C SER A 95 -30.91 20.09 -17.86
N ALA A 96 -31.74 20.70 -18.69
CA ALA A 96 -31.75 20.44 -20.13
C ALA A 96 -30.46 20.91 -20.84
N ARG A 97 -29.79 21.96 -20.33
CA ARG A 97 -28.62 22.60 -20.96
C ARG A 97 -27.32 21.89 -20.62
N TYR A 98 -27.14 21.49 -19.36
CA TYR A 98 -25.85 20.99 -18.87
C TYR A 98 -25.79 19.46 -18.73
N ALA A 99 -26.94 18.76 -18.72
CA ALA A 99 -26.99 17.31 -18.49
C ALA A 99 -26.03 16.52 -19.36
N ARG A 100 -25.95 16.81 -20.66
CA ARG A 100 -25.09 16.07 -21.57
C ARG A 100 -23.60 16.23 -21.22
N VAL A 101 -23.14 17.45 -20.97
CA VAL A 101 -21.73 17.72 -20.66
C VAL A 101 -21.37 17.12 -19.30
N LEU A 102 -22.24 17.27 -18.30
CA LEU A 102 -22.04 16.68 -16.98
C LEU A 102 -22.02 15.14 -17.04
N ALA A 103 -22.93 14.52 -17.79
CA ALA A 103 -22.94 13.07 -17.98
C ALA A 103 -21.68 12.57 -18.69
N ILE A 104 -21.27 13.20 -19.80
CA ILE A 104 -20.07 12.81 -20.54
C ILE A 104 -18.81 12.92 -19.68
N THR A 105 -18.66 14.03 -18.97
CA THR A 105 -17.49 14.26 -18.12
C THR A 105 -17.44 13.30 -16.94
N THR A 106 -18.57 13.09 -16.26
CA THR A 106 -18.66 12.19 -15.09
C THR A 106 -18.44 10.73 -15.49
N LEU A 107 -19.19 10.23 -16.48
CA LEU A 107 -19.04 8.85 -16.95
C LEU A 107 -17.68 8.61 -17.60
N GLY A 108 -17.13 9.61 -18.30
CA GLY A 108 -15.77 9.55 -18.85
C GLY A 108 -14.72 9.39 -17.74
N PHE A 109 -14.86 10.13 -16.64
CA PHE A 109 -14.00 10.01 -15.47
C PHE A 109 -14.14 8.64 -14.79
N PHE A 110 -15.38 8.15 -14.61
CA PHE A 110 -15.62 6.81 -14.03
C PHE A 110 -15.01 5.69 -14.88
N CYS A 111 -15.26 5.71 -16.19
CA CYS A 111 -14.63 4.78 -17.13
C CYS A 111 -13.10 4.83 -17.06
N ALA A 112 -12.50 6.03 -16.96
CA ALA A 112 -11.05 6.18 -16.88
C ALA A 112 -10.46 5.58 -15.59
N ILE A 113 -11.11 5.82 -14.43
CA ILE A 113 -10.67 5.24 -13.16
C ILE A 113 -10.83 3.71 -13.17
N LEU A 114 -11.98 3.21 -13.66
CA LEU A 114 -12.22 1.76 -13.76
C LEU A 114 -11.22 1.09 -14.68
N LEU A 115 -10.93 1.69 -15.84
CA LEU A 115 -9.94 1.18 -16.77
C LEU A 115 -8.55 1.16 -16.14
N TYR A 116 -8.14 2.24 -15.45
CA TYR A 116 -6.87 2.28 -14.74
C TYR A 116 -6.79 1.17 -13.69
N ALA A 117 -7.81 1.01 -12.84
CA ALA A 117 -7.87 -0.02 -11.82
C ALA A 117 -7.76 -1.43 -12.43
N MET A 118 -8.54 -1.70 -13.48
CA MET A 118 -8.48 -2.98 -14.20
C MET A 118 -7.11 -3.23 -14.83
N ILE A 119 -6.47 -2.22 -15.42
CA ILE A 119 -5.12 -2.34 -15.98
C ILE A 119 -4.12 -2.67 -14.87
N THR A 120 -4.15 -1.94 -13.75
CA THR A 120 -3.23 -2.18 -12.64
C THR A 120 -3.39 -3.57 -12.06
N THR A 121 -4.63 -4.03 -11.84
CA THR A 121 -4.91 -5.40 -11.37
C THR A 121 -4.56 -6.44 -12.42
N ALA A 122 -4.75 -6.17 -13.70
CA ALA A 122 -4.36 -7.11 -14.77
C ALA A 122 -2.83 -7.28 -14.83
N MET A 123 -2.08 -6.24 -14.51
CA MET A 123 -0.63 -6.26 -14.46
C MET A 123 -0.08 -6.97 -13.22
N SER A 124 -0.71 -6.83 -12.05
CA SER A 124 -0.29 -7.50 -10.81
C SER A 124 -0.81 -8.94 -10.71
N ASP A 125 -2.11 -9.12 -10.86
CA ASP A 125 -2.85 -10.32 -10.45
C ASP A 125 -3.42 -11.12 -11.64
N GLY A 126 -3.25 -10.58 -12.84
CA GLY A 126 -3.71 -11.19 -14.08
C GLY A 126 -5.12 -10.78 -14.51
N ILE A 127 -5.39 -10.99 -15.80
CA ILE A 127 -6.58 -10.48 -16.48
C ILE A 127 -7.89 -11.04 -15.89
N VAL A 128 -7.89 -12.30 -15.44
CA VAL A 128 -9.10 -12.92 -14.88
C VAL A 128 -9.55 -12.17 -13.61
N LYS A 129 -8.64 -11.97 -12.66
CA LYS A 129 -8.92 -11.20 -11.44
C LYS A 129 -9.33 -9.76 -11.75
N ALA A 130 -8.66 -9.11 -12.71
CA ALA A 130 -9.01 -7.74 -13.12
C ALA A 130 -10.45 -7.57 -13.63
N VAL A 131 -11.02 -8.63 -14.22
CA VAL A 131 -12.37 -8.60 -14.80
C VAL A 131 -13.44 -9.00 -13.75
N THR A 132 -13.09 -9.86 -12.79
CA THR A 132 -14.03 -10.43 -11.82
C THR A 132 -14.08 -9.69 -10.49
N THR A 133 -13.00 -9.02 -10.08
CA THR A 133 -12.94 -8.31 -8.80
C THR A 133 -13.85 -7.08 -8.83
N GLY A 134 -14.61 -6.86 -7.74
CA GLY A 134 -15.46 -5.68 -7.57
C GLY A 134 -14.62 -4.41 -7.39
N CYS A 135 -15.07 -3.29 -7.96
CA CYS A 135 -14.32 -2.02 -7.90
C CYS A 135 -14.67 -1.13 -6.69
N GLY A 136 -15.51 -1.62 -5.78
CA GLY A 136 -15.96 -0.90 -4.58
C GLY A 136 -17.09 0.12 -4.81
N CYS A 137 -17.28 0.66 -6.02
CA CYS A 137 -18.20 1.79 -6.28
C CYS A 137 -19.67 1.58 -5.86
N PHE A 138 -20.13 0.34 -5.69
CA PHE A 138 -21.49 -0.02 -5.28
C PHE A 138 -21.52 -0.95 -4.06
N GLY A 139 -20.59 -0.77 -3.12
CA GLY A 139 -20.67 -1.48 -1.85
C GLY A 139 -20.03 -2.86 -1.82
N SER A 140 -20.19 -3.49 -0.67
CA SER A 140 -19.66 -4.84 -0.35
C SER A 140 -20.21 -5.96 -1.25
N ALA A 141 -21.40 -5.78 -1.84
CA ALA A 141 -21.99 -6.67 -2.84
C ALA A 141 -21.82 -6.14 -4.28
N GLY A 142 -20.79 -5.32 -4.51
CA GLY A 142 -20.56 -4.63 -5.78
C GLY A 142 -20.42 -5.58 -6.97
N MET A 143 -20.92 -5.13 -8.12
CA MET A 143 -20.75 -5.85 -9.39
C MET A 143 -19.27 -5.98 -9.78
N PRO A 144 -18.91 -6.99 -10.59
CA PRO A 144 -17.57 -7.09 -11.17
C PRO A 144 -17.19 -5.79 -11.91
N ALA A 145 -15.92 -5.37 -11.80
CA ALA A 145 -15.43 -4.13 -12.41
C ALA A 145 -15.75 -4.04 -13.91
N SER A 146 -15.67 -5.17 -14.62
CA SER A 146 -16.01 -5.27 -16.04
C SER A 146 -17.48 -4.96 -16.37
N VAL A 147 -18.41 -5.40 -15.52
CA VAL A 147 -19.84 -5.14 -15.69
C VAL A 147 -20.12 -3.65 -15.50
N MET A 148 -19.52 -3.02 -14.49
CA MET A 148 -19.65 -1.58 -14.29
C MET A 148 -19.06 -0.78 -15.45
N PHE A 149 -17.85 -1.14 -15.90
CA PHE A 149 -17.22 -0.48 -17.04
C PHE A 149 -18.09 -0.57 -18.30
N LEU A 150 -18.76 -1.71 -18.52
CA LEU A 150 -19.69 -1.89 -19.62
C LEU A 150 -20.92 -0.98 -19.48
N VAL A 151 -21.54 -0.92 -18.30
CA VAL A 151 -22.70 -0.06 -18.05
C VAL A 151 -22.34 1.42 -18.22
N ASP A 152 -21.24 1.86 -17.61
CA ASP A 152 -20.74 3.24 -17.73
C ASP A 152 -20.40 3.58 -19.18
N GLY A 153 -19.73 2.67 -19.89
CA GLY A 153 -19.37 2.81 -21.29
C GLY A 153 -20.59 2.91 -22.21
N ALA A 154 -21.62 2.09 -21.97
CA ALA A 154 -22.87 2.13 -22.72
C ALA A 154 -23.64 3.43 -22.49
N LEU A 155 -23.74 3.88 -21.23
CA LEU A 155 -24.36 5.16 -20.89
C LEU A 155 -23.58 6.33 -21.49
N LEU A 156 -22.25 6.30 -21.45
CA LEU A 156 -21.37 7.32 -22.03
C LEU A 156 -21.55 7.39 -23.55
N ALA A 157 -21.55 6.24 -24.23
CA ALA A 157 -21.80 6.15 -25.67
C ALA A 157 -23.18 6.73 -26.02
N SER A 158 -24.21 6.42 -25.23
CA SER A 158 -25.55 6.98 -25.43
C SER A 158 -25.57 8.51 -25.36
N ALA A 159 -24.86 9.09 -24.39
CA ALA A 159 -24.74 10.54 -24.22
C ALA A 159 -23.95 11.21 -25.36
N PHE A 160 -22.98 10.50 -25.96
CA PHE A 160 -22.23 10.98 -27.11
C PHE A 160 -23.03 10.93 -28.41
N PHE A 161 -23.71 9.82 -28.69
CA PHE A 161 -24.26 9.54 -30.02
C PHE A 161 -25.77 9.80 -30.15
N LEU A 162 -26.56 9.59 -29.09
CA LEU A 162 -28.04 9.64 -29.19
C LEU A 162 -28.64 10.99 -28.79
N VAL A 163 -27.89 11.82 -28.07
CA VAL A 163 -28.37 13.12 -27.55
C VAL A 163 -27.91 14.28 -28.45
N SER A 164 -28.81 15.20 -28.81
CA SER A 164 -28.47 16.37 -29.63
C SER A 164 -27.56 17.36 -28.88
N ARG A 165 -26.79 18.18 -29.62
CA ARG A 165 -25.75 19.09 -29.07
C ARG A 165 -26.29 20.41 -28.51
N GLN A 166 -27.53 20.78 -28.81
CA GLN A 166 -28.05 22.10 -28.44
C GLN A 166 -29.43 21.99 -27.80
N ARG A 167 -29.51 22.46 -26.55
CA ARG A 167 -30.76 22.77 -25.88
C ARG A 167 -30.60 24.10 -25.17
N GLU A 168 -31.51 25.01 -25.47
CA GLU A 168 -31.68 26.24 -24.71
C GLU A 168 -32.26 25.88 -23.34
N GLY A 169 -31.72 26.48 -22.29
CA GLY A 169 -32.10 26.24 -20.93
C GLY A 169 -31.45 27.24 -19.99
N THR A 170 -32.13 27.55 -18.89
CA THR A 170 -31.63 28.45 -17.86
C THR A 170 -30.60 27.73 -16.97
N ALA A 171 -29.73 28.52 -16.32
CA ALA A 171 -28.76 27.99 -15.36
C ALA A 171 -29.36 27.70 -13.97
N THR A 172 -30.58 28.22 -13.71
CA THR A 172 -31.32 28.07 -12.45
C THR A 172 -31.35 26.65 -11.88
N PRO A 173 -31.67 25.58 -12.65
CA PRO A 173 -31.67 24.22 -12.10
C PRO A 173 -30.30 23.78 -11.57
N VAL A 174 -29.19 24.20 -12.18
CA VAL A 174 -27.85 23.80 -11.73
C VAL A 174 -27.48 24.48 -10.41
N ALA A 175 -27.84 25.75 -10.24
CA ALA A 175 -27.60 26.46 -8.98
C ALA A 175 -28.41 25.83 -7.82
N ALA A 176 -29.67 25.46 -8.09
CA ALA A 176 -30.52 24.79 -7.10
C ALA A 176 -29.97 23.41 -6.72
N THR A 177 -29.52 22.61 -7.68
CA THR A 177 -28.96 21.29 -7.38
C THR A 177 -27.61 21.38 -6.70
N LEU A 178 -26.80 22.41 -6.99
CA LEU A 178 -25.55 22.67 -6.27
C LEU A 178 -25.83 22.96 -4.80
N ALA A 179 -26.84 23.78 -4.50
CA ALA A 179 -27.25 24.04 -3.13
C ALA A 179 -27.71 22.75 -2.43
N ILE A 180 -28.47 21.87 -3.11
CA ILE A 180 -28.89 20.57 -2.56
C ILE A 180 -27.69 19.67 -2.29
N GLY A 181 -26.74 19.57 -3.23
CA GLY A 181 -25.51 18.81 -3.03
C GLY A 181 -24.69 19.31 -1.85
N MET A 182 -24.54 20.63 -1.72
CA MET A 182 -23.88 21.26 -0.57
C MET A 182 -24.60 20.96 0.74
N ILE A 183 -25.94 21.04 0.78
CA ILE A 183 -26.73 20.67 1.95
C ILE A 183 -26.52 19.19 2.30
N ALA A 184 -26.45 18.30 1.30
CA ALA A 184 -26.23 16.88 1.52
C ALA A 184 -24.90 16.60 2.24
N ILE A 185 -23.83 17.33 1.92
CA ILE A 185 -22.53 17.21 2.61
C ILE A 185 -22.69 17.37 4.13
N PHE A 186 -23.55 18.27 4.59
CA PHE A 186 -23.79 18.50 6.02
C PHE A 186 -24.91 17.63 6.60
N ALA A 187 -25.86 17.18 5.77
CA ALA A 187 -27.04 16.45 6.21
C ALA A 187 -26.81 14.93 6.35
N ILE A 188 -25.86 14.36 5.60
CA ILE A 188 -25.50 12.94 5.70
C ILE A 188 -24.87 12.70 7.07
N ARG A 189 -25.57 11.93 7.90
CA ARG A 189 -25.09 11.52 9.23
C ARG A 189 -24.22 10.27 9.11
N GLU A 190 -23.16 10.25 9.90
CA GLU A 190 -22.45 9.00 10.20
C GLU A 190 -23.37 8.05 10.95
N PRO A 191 -23.46 6.77 10.53
CA PRO A 191 -24.20 5.78 11.29
C PRO A 191 -23.46 5.52 12.61
N GLU A 192 -24.06 5.89 13.75
CA GLU A 192 -23.54 5.52 15.06
C GLU A 192 -23.74 4.01 15.27
N MET A 193 -22.66 3.28 15.58
CA MET A 193 -22.76 1.86 15.91
C MET A 193 -22.91 1.70 17.42
N THR A 194 -24.03 1.10 17.84
CA THR A 194 -24.24 0.75 19.25
C THR A 194 -23.65 -0.64 19.50
N THR A 195 -22.75 -0.76 20.47
CA THR A 195 -22.22 -2.05 20.90
C THR A 195 -23.31 -2.85 21.61
N THR A 196 -23.93 -3.80 20.92
CA THR A 196 -24.67 -4.86 21.60
C THR A 196 -23.64 -5.83 22.16
N PRO A 197 -23.54 -6.04 23.49
CA PRO A 197 -22.55 -6.95 24.06
C PRO A 197 -22.80 -8.38 23.58
N THR A 198 -21.82 -8.96 22.89
CA THR A 198 -21.85 -10.36 22.44
C THR A 198 -21.73 -11.30 23.65
N PRO A 199 -22.62 -12.30 23.83
CA PRO A 199 -22.51 -13.28 24.91
C PRO A 199 -21.23 -14.09 24.80
N THR A 200 -20.54 -14.28 25.92
CA THR A 200 -19.31 -15.04 26.04
C THR A 200 -19.58 -16.52 25.77
N GLU A 201 -19.18 -17.03 24.60
CA GLU A 201 -19.24 -18.46 24.31
C GLU A 201 -18.02 -19.16 24.91
N VAL A 202 -18.28 -20.07 25.84
CA VAL A 202 -17.27 -20.85 26.58
C VAL A 202 -16.77 -21.99 25.70
N VAL A 203 -15.57 -21.84 25.14
CA VAL A 203 -14.85 -22.95 24.49
C VAL A 203 -14.35 -23.90 25.59
N LYS A 204 -14.82 -25.15 25.56
CA LYS A 204 -14.32 -26.24 26.39
C LYS A 204 -13.06 -26.84 25.75
N ASP A 205 -11.99 -26.91 26.54
CA ASP A 205 -10.77 -27.66 26.22
C ASP A 205 -11.05 -29.16 26.01
N PRO A 206 -10.40 -29.81 25.03
CA PRO A 206 -10.15 -31.24 25.06
C PRO A 206 -8.64 -31.50 25.08
N ASN A 207 -8.11 -31.81 26.26
CA ASN A 207 -6.78 -32.40 26.39
C ASN A 207 -6.91 -33.78 27.07
N THR A 208 -6.70 -34.84 26.30
CA THR A 208 -6.32 -36.16 26.80
C THR A 208 -5.43 -36.84 25.78
N ASN A 209 -4.14 -36.92 26.12
CA ASN A 209 -3.12 -37.78 25.50
C ASN A 209 -3.45 -39.28 25.72
N PRO A 210 -2.84 -40.19 24.92
CA PRO A 210 -1.60 -40.81 25.38
C PRO A 210 -0.52 -41.04 24.29
N SER A 211 0.73 -40.78 24.70
CA SER A 211 1.98 -41.52 24.47
C SER A 211 2.33 -42.13 23.11
N GLY A 212 3.50 -41.73 22.58
CA GLY A 212 4.29 -42.49 21.60
C GLY A 212 5.56 -41.72 21.21
N GLY A 213 6.74 -42.21 21.61
CA GLY A 213 8.02 -41.51 21.45
C GLY A 213 8.70 -41.68 20.09
N SER A 214 9.70 -40.84 19.82
CA SER A 214 10.92 -41.17 19.07
C SER A 214 11.94 -40.03 19.18
N ASP A 215 13.18 -40.41 19.46
CA ASP A 215 14.38 -39.57 19.43
C ASP A 215 14.64 -38.96 18.05
N ALA A 216 15.08 -37.70 18.02
CA ALA A 216 15.92 -37.17 16.95
C ALA A 216 16.80 -36.02 17.46
N THR A 217 18.10 -36.26 17.41
CA THR A 217 19.21 -35.45 17.87
C THR A 217 19.34 -34.14 17.08
N ASN A 218 19.58 -33.05 17.81
CA ASN A 218 19.81 -31.69 17.32
C ASN A 218 21.24 -31.56 16.71
N PRO A 219 21.46 -31.00 15.50
CA PRO A 219 22.79 -30.62 15.05
C PRO A 219 23.12 -29.17 15.40
N GLU A 220 24.22 -29.02 16.13
CA GLU A 220 24.88 -27.82 16.61
C GLU A 220 25.42 -26.93 15.47
N LEU A 221 25.19 -25.62 15.53
CA LEU A 221 25.66 -24.62 14.55
C LEU A 221 27.13 -24.25 14.81
N VAL A 222 28.03 -24.61 13.90
CA VAL A 222 29.46 -24.25 13.95
C VAL A 222 29.74 -23.08 13.02
N THR A 223 30.21 -21.96 13.56
CA THR A 223 30.77 -20.81 12.84
C THR A 223 32.22 -21.06 12.45
N LYS A 224 32.52 -21.14 11.13
CA LYS A 224 33.89 -21.11 10.58
C LYS A 224 33.93 -20.28 9.29
N PRO A 225 34.96 -19.44 9.03
CA PRO A 225 35.06 -18.72 7.76
C PRO A 225 35.36 -19.69 6.63
N ALA A 226 34.47 -19.77 5.64
CA ALA A 226 34.65 -20.62 4.48
C ALA A 226 35.66 -19.97 3.51
N VAL A 227 36.78 -20.65 3.26
CA VAL A 227 37.68 -20.30 2.15
C VAL A 227 36.93 -20.61 0.85
N ILE A 228 36.62 -19.58 0.06
CA ILE A 228 35.93 -19.74 -1.23
C ILE A 228 36.90 -20.39 -2.23
N THR A 229 36.60 -21.60 -2.69
CA THR A 229 37.37 -22.32 -3.71
C THR A 229 36.48 -22.76 -4.86
N GLY A 230 37.00 -22.70 -6.09
CA GLY A 230 36.32 -23.19 -7.30
C GLY A 230 35.68 -22.08 -8.16
N PRO A 231 35.29 -22.40 -9.41
CA PRO A 231 34.72 -21.43 -10.35
C PRO A 231 33.37 -20.89 -9.87
N TRP A 232 32.95 -19.74 -10.42
CA TRP A 232 31.62 -19.18 -10.15
C TRP A 232 30.53 -20.22 -10.51
N PRO A 233 29.51 -20.42 -9.67
CA PRO A 233 28.45 -21.40 -9.93
C PRO A 233 27.76 -21.15 -11.28
N SER A 234 27.35 -22.23 -11.95
CA SER A 234 26.52 -22.10 -13.14
C SER A 234 25.17 -21.43 -12.81
N ALA A 235 24.63 -20.76 -13.83
CA ALA A 235 23.29 -20.17 -13.78
C ALA A 235 22.28 -21.21 -13.28
N PRO A 236 21.29 -20.80 -12.48
CA PRO A 236 20.34 -21.74 -11.90
C PRO A 236 19.51 -22.41 -13.01
N ALA A 237 19.22 -23.70 -12.83
CA ALA A 237 18.37 -24.45 -13.77
C ALA A 237 16.93 -23.93 -13.83
N LYS A 238 16.47 -23.28 -12.75
CA LYS A 238 15.20 -22.57 -12.64
C LYS A 238 15.41 -21.27 -11.88
N TYR A 239 14.93 -20.16 -12.44
CA TYR A 239 14.91 -18.87 -11.75
C TYR A 239 13.70 -18.80 -10.80
N GLU A 240 13.84 -18.02 -9.73
CA GLU A 240 12.70 -17.70 -8.88
C GLU A 240 11.72 -16.81 -9.64
N LYS A 241 10.42 -16.98 -9.39
CA LYS A 241 9.40 -16.12 -9.99
C LYS A 241 9.52 -14.68 -9.47
N THR A 242 9.89 -14.54 -8.20
CA THR A 242 10.06 -13.27 -7.51
C THR A 242 11.37 -13.31 -6.74
N TYR A 243 12.24 -12.34 -6.95
CA TYR A 243 13.46 -12.16 -6.16
C TYR A 243 13.22 -11.07 -5.12
N PHE A 244 13.21 -11.47 -3.85
CA PHE A 244 13.16 -10.58 -2.68
C PHE A 244 14.48 -10.72 -1.89
N PRO A 245 15.55 -10.02 -2.31
CA PRO A 245 16.86 -10.14 -1.69
C PRO A 245 16.86 -9.54 -0.27
N ARG A 246 17.17 -10.38 0.73
CA ARG A 246 17.45 -9.95 2.10
C ARG A 246 18.88 -9.45 2.21
N TRP A 247 19.10 -8.22 1.76
CA TRP A 247 20.41 -7.60 1.59
C TRP A 247 21.32 -7.67 2.83
N LYS A 248 20.75 -7.58 4.04
CA LYS A 248 21.51 -7.61 5.30
C LYS A 248 22.06 -9.00 5.62
N ASP A 249 21.31 -10.03 5.29
CA ASP A 249 21.72 -11.44 5.44
C ASP A 249 22.92 -11.79 4.56
N TRP A 250 23.24 -10.96 3.57
CA TRP A 250 24.39 -11.17 2.71
C TRP A 250 25.68 -10.86 3.46
N ILE A 251 25.67 -9.96 4.45
CA ILE A 251 26.88 -9.54 5.17
C ILE A 251 27.53 -10.74 5.86
N GLY A 252 28.82 -10.94 5.59
CA GLY A 252 29.59 -12.08 6.07
C GLY A 252 29.41 -13.36 5.23
N GLN A 253 28.52 -13.36 4.24
CA GLN A 253 28.29 -14.49 3.34
C GLN A 253 29.00 -14.29 1.99
N PRO A 254 29.39 -15.38 1.30
CA PRO A 254 29.83 -15.31 -0.08
C PRO A 254 28.74 -14.74 -0.99
N LEU A 255 29.11 -13.85 -1.92
CA LEU A 255 28.15 -13.35 -2.93
C LEU A 255 27.62 -14.49 -3.81
N ARG A 256 28.46 -15.48 -4.12
CA ARG A 256 28.08 -16.64 -4.96
C ARG A 256 26.93 -17.47 -4.39
N ASP A 257 26.69 -17.39 -3.09
CA ASP A 257 25.62 -18.13 -2.42
C ASP A 257 24.27 -17.39 -2.51
N GLN A 258 24.30 -16.12 -2.93
CA GLN A 258 23.10 -15.30 -3.03
C GLN A 258 22.34 -15.61 -4.31
N LYS A 259 21.07 -16.03 -4.16
CA LYS A 259 20.23 -16.43 -5.30
C LYS A 259 20.10 -15.34 -6.36
N LEU A 260 19.99 -14.07 -5.94
CA LEU A 260 19.93 -12.93 -6.85
C LEU A 260 21.26 -12.71 -7.59
N ALA A 261 22.41 -12.88 -6.93
CA ALA A 261 23.71 -12.76 -7.59
C ALA A 261 23.91 -13.87 -8.64
N ARG A 262 23.38 -15.08 -8.39
CA ARG A 262 23.34 -16.17 -9.36
C ARG A 262 22.40 -15.90 -10.54
N ALA A 263 21.52 -14.92 -10.43
CA ALA A 263 20.62 -14.49 -11.51
C ALA A 263 21.23 -13.42 -12.43
N ILE A 264 22.47 -12.99 -12.18
CA ILE A 264 23.20 -12.08 -13.07
C ILE A 264 23.58 -12.85 -14.35
N GLU A 265 23.17 -12.32 -15.51
CA GLU A 265 23.45 -12.94 -16.81
C GLU A 265 24.93 -12.81 -17.19
N GLY A 266 25.43 -13.85 -17.85
CA GLY A 266 26.77 -13.87 -18.45
C GLY A 266 27.84 -14.45 -17.53
N THR A 267 29.08 -14.42 -18.02
CA THR A 267 30.24 -14.88 -17.26
C THR A 267 30.67 -13.79 -16.28
N MET A 268 30.80 -14.19 -15.01
CA MET A 268 31.32 -13.31 -13.96
C MET A 268 32.82 -13.05 -14.14
N PRO A 269 33.33 -11.87 -13.74
CA PRO A 269 34.76 -11.60 -13.73
C PRO A 269 35.52 -12.65 -12.90
N ALA A 270 36.64 -13.17 -13.44
CA ALA A 270 37.40 -14.25 -12.81
C ALA A 270 38.05 -13.85 -11.47
N ASP A 271 38.11 -12.56 -11.18
CA ASP A 271 38.63 -11.95 -9.97
C ASP A 271 37.53 -11.29 -9.12
N LEU A 272 36.24 -11.53 -9.39
CA LEU A 272 35.12 -11.02 -8.58
C LEU A 272 35.25 -11.37 -7.09
N GLU A 273 35.92 -12.49 -6.80
CA GLU A 273 36.12 -13.01 -5.44
C GLU A 273 37.53 -12.73 -4.90
N ARG A 274 38.27 -11.82 -5.52
CA ARG A 274 39.60 -11.39 -5.07
C ARG A 274 39.63 -9.87 -4.93
N GLY A 275 40.03 -9.39 -3.75
CA GLY A 275 40.14 -7.97 -3.46
C GLY A 275 38.80 -7.27 -3.23
N ASP A 276 38.81 -5.94 -3.33
CA ASP A 276 37.67 -5.08 -3.01
C ASP A 276 36.79 -4.82 -4.25
N TRP A 277 35.51 -5.17 -4.13
CA TRP A 277 34.50 -4.97 -5.16
C TRP A 277 33.30 -4.18 -4.64
N LEU A 278 32.70 -3.41 -5.55
CA LEU A 278 31.37 -2.83 -5.40
C LEU A 278 30.44 -3.43 -6.46
N VAL A 279 29.39 -4.11 -6.03
CA VAL A 279 28.31 -4.58 -6.91
C VAL A 279 27.13 -3.65 -6.76
N VAL A 280 26.70 -3.02 -7.84
CA VAL A 280 25.70 -1.94 -7.81
C VAL A 280 24.49 -2.33 -8.64
N PHE A 281 23.35 -2.57 -7.99
CA PHE A 281 22.09 -2.84 -8.67
C PHE A 281 21.36 -1.54 -8.96
N SER A 282 20.98 -1.33 -10.22
CA SER A 282 20.35 -0.08 -10.67
C SER A 282 19.32 -0.30 -11.75
N ARG A 283 18.26 0.51 -11.73
CA ARG A 283 17.25 0.57 -12.78
C ARG A 283 17.56 1.70 -13.77
N PRO A 284 17.43 1.50 -15.09
CA PRO A 284 17.74 2.53 -16.08
C PRO A 284 16.88 3.79 -16.01
N ASP A 285 15.69 3.74 -15.40
CA ASP A 285 14.76 4.86 -15.25
C ASP A 285 14.80 5.52 -13.86
N CYS A 286 15.80 5.20 -13.05
CA CYS A 286 15.92 5.65 -11.67
C CYS A 286 16.75 6.94 -11.54
N GLU A 287 16.09 8.06 -11.22
CA GLU A 287 16.74 9.37 -11.02
C GLU A 287 17.74 9.36 -9.85
N ASP A 288 17.37 8.70 -8.75
CA ASP A 288 18.27 8.57 -7.58
C ASP A 288 19.53 7.76 -7.94
N CYS A 289 19.39 6.73 -8.78
CA CYS A 289 20.50 5.97 -9.32
C CYS A 289 21.40 6.87 -10.18
N GLN A 290 20.85 7.68 -11.07
CA GLN A 290 21.65 8.63 -11.86
C GLN A 290 22.45 9.60 -10.98
N SER A 291 21.80 10.19 -9.97
CA SER A 291 22.45 11.09 -9.01
C SER A 291 23.61 10.38 -8.29
N MET A 292 23.38 9.14 -7.85
CA MET A 292 24.38 8.30 -7.20
C MET A 292 25.58 8.00 -8.12
N PHE A 293 25.34 7.60 -9.37
CA PHE A 293 26.40 7.31 -10.34
C PHE A 293 27.23 8.53 -10.69
N ARG A 294 26.60 9.69 -10.88
CA ARG A 294 27.33 10.96 -11.10
C ARG A 294 28.20 11.34 -9.91
N GLY A 295 27.72 11.13 -8.68
CA GLY A 295 28.46 11.49 -7.46
C GLY A 295 29.64 10.57 -7.15
N ASN A 296 29.52 9.26 -7.44
CA ASN A 296 30.48 8.26 -6.94
C ASN A 296 31.24 7.50 -8.02
N PHE A 297 30.74 7.48 -9.27
CA PHE A 297 31.26 6.61 -10.34
C PHE A 297 31.57 7.36 -11.66
N ALA A 298 31.41 8.68 -11.68
CA ALA A 298 31.80 9.52 -12.81
C ALA A 298 33.33 9.57 -13.03
N VAL A 299 34.11 9.11 -12.06
CA VAL A 299 35.57 8.93 -12.14
C VAL A 299 35.89 7.48 -11.74
N ALA A 300 36.97 6.92 -12.29
CA ALA A 300 37.41 5.58 -11.96
C ALA A 300 37.65 5.43 -10.45
N ARG A 301 37.06 4.37 -9.88
CA ARG A 301 37.23 3.99 -8.47
C ARG A 301 38.52 3.21 -8.26
N LYS A 302 39.02 3.23 -7.02
CA LYS A 302 40.10 2.32 -6.59
C LYS A 302 39.59 0.88 -6.46
N GLU A 303 38.34 0.70 -6.03
CA GLU A 303 37.65 -0.58 -6.02
C GLU A 303 37.18 -0.93 -7.43
N ARG A 304 37.09 -2.24 -7.71
CA ARG A 304 36.44 -2.70 -8.93
C ARG A 304 34.93 -2.58 -8.80
N VAL A 305 34.25 -2.17 -9.87
CA VAL A 305 32.80 -1.93 -9.86
C VAL A 305 32.11 -2.85 -10.87
N LEU A 306 31.15 -3.64 -10.39
CA LEU A 306 30.20 -4.40 -11.20
C LEU A 306 28.85 -3.70 -11.15
N LYS A 307 28.47 -3.03 -12.23
CA LYS A 307 27.15 -2.43 -12.41
C LYS A 307 26.18 -3.47 -12.95
N VAL A 308 25.14 -3.77 -12.18
CA VAL A 308 24.09 -4.74 -12.52
C VAL A 308 22.80 -4.00 -12.83
N THR A 309 22.31 -4.15 -14.04
CA THR A 309 21.05 -3.54 -14.49
C THR A 309 19.86 -4.43 -14.11
N VAL A 310 18.88 -3.86 -13.41
CA VAL A 310 17.59 -4.51 -13.14
C VAL A 310 16.65 -4.21 -14.33
N PRO A 311 16.14 -5.23 -15.04
CA PRO A 311 15.54 -5.05 -16.37
C PRO A 311 14.04 -4.67 -16.38
N ASP A 312 13.44 -4.40 -15.22
CA ASP A 312 12.00 -4.24 -15.00
C ASP A 312 11.49 -2.78 -15.06
N SER A 313 12.36 -1.86 -15.47
CA SER A 313 12.04 -0.46 -15.72
C SER A 313 10.95 -0.25 -16.77
N ARG A 314 10.10 0.76 -16.54
CA ARG A 314 9.00 1.16 -17.44
C ARG A 314 9.17 2.59 -17.98
N GLY A 315 10.06 3.38 -17.39
CA GLY A 315 10.37 4.75 -17.78
C GLY A 315 11.46 4.85 -18.86
N PRO A 316 11.74 6.08 -19.34
CA PRO A 316 12.80 6.32 -20.31
C PRO A 316 14.17 5.99 -19.72
N HIS A 317 15.07 5.45 -20.54
CA HIS A 317 16.43 5.15 -20.14
C HIS A 317 17.21 6.44 -19.87
N ILE A 318 17.76 6.54 -18.67
CA ILE A 318 18.56 7.66 -18.19
C ILE A 318 20.04 7.23 -18.16
N GLY A 319 20.92 8.07 -18.72
CA GLY A 319 22.36 7.79 -18.74
C GLY A 319 22.98 7.81 -17.35
N MET A 320 23.64 6.72 -16.97
CA MET A 320 24.35 6.55 -15.69
C MET A 320 25.85 6.34 -15.95
N PRO A 321 26.69 7.40 -15.82
CA PRO A 321 28.12 7.31 -16.11
C PRO A 321 28.83 6.42 -15.09
N CYS A 322 29.67 5.52 -15.57
CA CYS A 322 30.45 4.60 -14.74
C CYS A 322 31.79 4.31 -15.41
N ILE A 323 32.83 5.06 -15.05
CA ILE A 323 34.16 4.90 -15.68
C ILE A 323 34.88 3.70 -15.07
N GLY A 324 35.30 2.76 -15.93
CA GLY A 324 36.04 1.57 -15.50
C GLY A 324 35.19 0.46 -14.88
N CYS A 325 33.86 0.55 -15.01
CA CYS A 325 32.93 -0.43 -14.48
C CYS A 325 32.72 -1.59 -15.46
N GLU A 326 32.53 -2.80 -14.93
CA GLU A 326 31.96 -3.90 -15.69
C GLU A 326 30.45 -3.85 -15.61
N GLU A 327 29.77 -4.02 -16.74
CA GLU A 327 28.31 -3.99 -16.80
C GLU A 327 27.74 -5.39 -17.05
N ARG A 328 26.71 -5.74 -16.28
CA ARG A 328 25.89 -6.93 -16.44
C ARG A 328 24.42 -6.57 -16.22
N MET A 329 23.55 -7.53 -16.43
CA MET A 329 22.12 -7.38 -16.16
C MET A 329 21.59 -8.63 -15.45
N LEU A 330 20.52 -8.45 -14.68
CA LEU A 330 19.77 -9.58 -14.15
C LEU A 330 18.99 -10.28 -15.25
N TYR A 331 18.75 -11.57 -15.05
CA TYR A 331 18.05 -12.43 -16.00
C TYR A 331 16.69 -11.84 -16.41
N ARG A 332 16.41 -11.87 -17.71
CA ARG A 332 15.06 -11.63 -18.22
C ARG A 332 14.79 -12.52 -19.42
N VAL A 333 13.54 -12.94 -19.57
CA VAL A 333 13.09 -13.62 -20.78
C VAL A 333 13.09 -12.61 -21.92
N ARG A 334 13.81 -12.90 -23.01
CA ARG A 334 13.90 -12.01 -24.17
C ARG A 334 12.68 -12.19 -25.07
N ALA A 335 12.28 -11.11 -25.74
CA ALA A 335 11.20 -11.17 -26.73
C ALA A 335 11.50 -12.22 -27.80
N GLY A 336 10.62 -13.20 -27.96
CA GLY A 336 10.77 -14.32 -28.90
C GLY A 336 11.27 -15.63 -28.28
N GLU A 337 11.68 -15.66 -27.00
CA GLU A 337 12.00 -16.91 -26.31
C GLU A 337 10.73 -17.61 -25.82
N THR A 338 10.15 -18.48 -26.65
CA THR A 338 9.00 -19.30 -26.26
C THR A 338 9.43 -20.48 -25.37
N GLY A 339 8.67 -20.75 -24.30
CA GLY A 339 8.88 -21.91 -23.41
C GLY A 339 9.77 -21.69 -22.18
N LYS A 340 10.37 -20.50 -21.99
CA LYS A 340 11.23 -20.19 -20.82
C LYS A 340 10.52 -19.58 -19.61
N GLY A 341 9.18 -19.50 -19.62
CA GLY A 341 8.39 -18.91 -18.53
C GLY A 341 8.34 -17.38 -18.58
N LYS A 342 7.92 -16.74 -17.48
CA LYS A 342 7.92 -15.27 -17.33
C LYS A 342 9.28 -14.79 -16.78
N SER A 343 9.66 -13.56 -17.11
CA SER A 343 10.78 -12.90 -16.43
C SER A 343 10.53 -12.84 -14.93
N PRO A 344 11.56 -12.99 -14.09
CA PRO A 344 11.42 -12.80 -12.66
C PRO A 344 11.00 -11.38 -12.31
N ASP A 345 10.20 -11.25 -11.26
CA ASP A 345 9.87 -9.98 -10.62
C ASP A 345 10.98 -9.63 -9.61
N TYR A 346 11.64 -8.49 -9.80
CA TYR A 346 12.71 -8.02 -8.91
C TYR A 346 12.13 -7.02 -7.91
N VAL A 347 11.84 -7.49 -6.70
CA VAL A 347 11.12 -6.71 -5.68
C VAL A 347 12.14 -6.13 -4.70
N PHE A 348 12.79 -5.03 -5.11
CA PHE A 348 13.62 -4.20 -4.26
C PHE A 348 13.78 -2.79 -4.88
N LYS A 349 14.02 -1.79 -4.03
CA LYS A 349 14.34 -0.42 -4.48
C LYS A 349 15.78 -0.35 -5.00
N THR A 350 16.00 0.45 -6.05
CA THR A 350 17.34 0.81 -6.51
C THR A 350 17.62 2.29 -6.23
N PRO A 351 18.88 2.70 -6.01
CA PRO A 351 20.10 1.89 -6.12
C PRO A 351 20.39 1.03 -4.89
N VAL A 352 20.93 -0.18 -5.09
CA VAL A 352 21.53 -0.99 -4.02
C VAL A 352 23.02 -1.15 -4.28
N ILE A 353 23.84 -0.93 -3.26
CA ILE A 353 25.30 -1.06 -3.34
C ILE A 353 25.74 -2.15 -2.37
N VAL A 354 26.46 -3.14 -2.87
CA VAL A 354 27.03 -4.24 -2.10
C VAL A 354 28.55 -4.11 -2.16
N ARG A 355 29.19 -3.89 -1.01
CA ARG A 355 30.65 -3.93 -0.87
C ARG A 355 31.07 -5.35 -0.54
N MET A 356 32.13 -5.79 -1.20
CA MET A 356 32.72 -7.10 -1.00
C MET A 356 34.21 -7.01 -0.83
N LYS A 357 34.75 -7.96 -0.07
CA LYS A 357 36.18 -8.21 0.05
C LYS A 357 36.42 -9.70 -0.04
N ASP A 358 37.26 -10.09 -0.99
CA ASP A 358 37.65 -11.50 -1.21
C ASP A 358 36.44 -12.44 -1.37
N GLY A 359 35.43 -11.98 -2.12
CA GLY A 359 34.21 -12.74 -2.42
C GLY A 359 33.16 -12.75 -1.30
N ILE A 360 33.49 -12.22 -0.13
CA ILE A 360 32.58 -12.08 1.02
C ILE A 360 31.98 -10.68 1.03
N VAL A 361 30.66 -10.59 1.23
CA VAL A 361 29.99 -9.29 1.37
C VAL A 361 30.36 -8.67 2.72
N SER A 362 30.92 -7.48 2.68
CA SER A 362 31.40 -6.75 3.86
C SER A 362 30.52 -5.56 4.24
N GLY A 363 29.67 -5.09 3.35
CA GLY A 363 28.69 -4.04 3.63
C GLY A 363 27.63 -3.96 2.54
N VAL A 364 26.43 -3.51 2.90
CA VAL A 364 25.33 -3.30 1.95
C VAL A 364 24.63 -1.99 2.28
N CYS A 365 24.28 -1.23 1.24
CA CYS A 365 23.53 0.00 1.33
C CYS A 365 22.30 -0.10 0.44
N VAL A 366 21.12 -0.13 1.06
CA VAL A 366 19.82 -0.16 0.38
C VAL A 366 19.13 1.20 0.40
N ASP A 367 19.51 2.06 1.35
CA ASP A 367 19.03 3.44 1.48
C ASP A 367 20.21 4.41 1.56
N ARG A 368 20.36 5.25 0.54
CA ARG A 368 21.43 6.26 0.49
C ARG A 368 21.31 7.33 1.57
N SER A 369 20.11 7.55 2.10
CA SER A 369 19.88 8.52 3.16
C SER A 369 20.35 8.00 4.53
N ASN A 370 20.51 6.67 4.65
CA ASN A 370 21.13 6.05 5.81
C ASN A 370 22.65 6.22 5.77
N ALA A 371 23.15 7.21 6.51
CA ALA A 371 24.56 7.55 6.56
C ALA A 371 25.45 6.38 7.00
N ALA A 372 24.98 5.49 7.88
CA ALA A 372 25.76 4.36 8.37
C ALA A 372 25.92 3.28 7.29
N GLU A 373 24.83 2.94 6.59
CA GLU A 373 24.88 2.00 5.47
C GLU A 373 25.73 2.54 4.32
N TYR A 374 25.53 3.82 3.98
CA TYR A 374 26.31 4.49 2.95
C TYR A 374 27.82 4.52 3.28
N ALA A 375 28.16 4.80 4.54
CA ALA A 375 29.54 4.74 5.00
C ALA A 375 30.11 3.32 5.02
N SER A 376 29.28 2.30 5.26
CA SER A 376 29.73 0.89 5.24
C SER A 376 30.21 0.45 3.84
N VAL A 377 29.62 1.01 2.78
CA VAL A 377 29.98 0.66 1.39
C VAL A 377 31.05 1.58 0.79
N PHE A 378 31.05 2.88 1.10
CA PHE A 378 32.00 3.83 0.52
C PHE A 378 33.16 4.24 1.45
N GLY A 379 33.11 3.88 2.73
CA GLY A 379 33.93 4.44 3.81
C GLY A 379 33.31 5.71 4.39
N GLU A 380 33.81 6.18 5.55
CA GLU A 380 33.41 7.49 6.08
C GLU A 380 33.58 8.58 5.01
N PRO A 381 32.62 9.51 4.87
CA PRO A 381 32.76 10.59 3.91
C PRO A 381 34.04 11.37 4.25
N VAL A 382 34.93 11.50 3.27
CA VAL A 382 36.00 12.50 3.35
C VAL A 382 35.30 13.83 3.55
N LYS A 383 35.39 14.39 4.77
CA LYS A 383 34.88 15.72 5.11
C LYS A 383 35.36 16.67 4.02
N SER A 384 34.44 17.10 3.15
CA SER A 384 34.68 18.29 2.35
C SER A 384 34.83 19.44 3.32
N THR A 385 36.06 19.91 3.47
CA THR A 385 36.40 21.13 4.19
C THR A 385 35.71 22.29 3.50
N THR A 386 34.52 22.63 3.95
CA THR A 386 33.94 23.96 3.74
C THR A 386 33.40 24.39 5.08
N ALA A 387 34.06 25.40 5.63
CA ALA A 387 33.82 25.92 6.97
C ALA A 387 32.36 26.38 7.15
N ALA A 388 31.74 25.90 8.21
CA ALA A 388 30.48 26.46 8.71
C ALA A 388 30.78 27.66 9.62
N PRO A 389 30.01 28.75 9.55
CA PRO A 389 29.96 29.74 10.62
C PRO A 389 29.12 29.22 11.80
N THR A 390 29.61 29.54 12.98
CA THR A 390 29.12 29.23 14.33
C THR A 390 27.79 29.91 14.64
N ASP A 391 26.83 29.19 15.26
CA ASP A 391 25.93 29.66 16.35
C ASP A 391 24.89 28.57 16.77
N PRO A 392 24.14 28.68 17.90
CA PRO A 392 24.59 28.24 19.23
C PRO A 392 23.67 27.18 19.88
N ALA A 393 24.26 26.43 20.82
CA ALA A 393 23.66 25.64 21.91
C ALA A 393 22.21 25.10 21.76
N THR A 394 22.09 23.80 21.45
CA THR A 394 20.89 22.99 21.66
C THR A 394 20.62 22.75 23.15
N PRO A 395 19.38 22.83 23.65
CA PRO A 395 19.05 22.52 25.04
C PRO A 395 19.11 21.02 25.29
N VAL A 396 19.56 20.66 26.49
CA VAL A 396 19.65 19.29 27.00
C VAL A 396 18.24 18.72 27.18
N VAL A 397 17.92 17.65 26.44
CA VAL A 397 16.70 16.85 26.65
C VAL A 397 16.92 15.96 27.87
N THR A 398 16.08 16.15 28.89
CA THR A 398 16.02 15.31 30.10
C THR A 398 15.24 14.02 29.79
N PRO A 399 15.63 12.84 30.31
CA PRO A 399 14.92 11.59 30.04
C PRO A 399 13.49 11.58 30.63
N PRO A 400 12.53 10.82 30.05
CA PRO A 400 11.13 10.89 30.45
C PRO A 400 10.86 10.24 31.80
N THR A 401 9.98 10.91 32.54
CA THR A 401 9.34 10.51 33.80
C THR A 401 8.64 9.16 33.70
N THR A 402 8.79 8.36 34.76
CA THR A 402 8.16 7.04 34.97
C THR A 402 6.65 7.10 34.79
N ALA A 403 6.12 6.38 33.79
CA ALA A 403 4.68 6.22 33.58
C ALA A 403 4.09 5.27 34.63
N THR A 404 3.12 5.77 35.40
CA THR A 404 2.30 4.98 36.32
C THR A 404 1.47 3.94 35.53
N THR A 405 1.42 2.70 36.02
CA THR A 405 0.71 1.56 35.41
C THR A 405 -0.79 1.84 35.29
N ALA A 406 -1.22 2.46 34.18
CA ALA A 406 -2.62 2.73 33.88
C ALA A 406 -3.30 1.46 33.39
N ALA A 407 -4.50 1.15 33.88
CA ALA A 407 -5.32 0.08 33.34
C ALA A 407 -5.76 0.43 31.90
N TRP A 408 -5.89 -0.57 31.03
CA TRP A 408 -6.35 -0.37 29.66
C TRP A 408 -7.76 0.24 29.66
N PRO A 409 -7.99 1.38 28.98
CA PRO A 409 -9.26 2.11 29.09
C PRO A 409 -10.41 1.44 28.32
N GLY A 410 -10.10 0.51 27.41
CA GLY A 410 -11.09 -0.17 26.57
C GLY A 410 -11.65 0.74 25.44
N PRO A 411 -12.52 0.19 24.59
CA PRO A 411 -13.13 0.92 23.49
C PRO A 411 -14.07 2.01 24.01
N PRO A 412 -14.27 3.08 23.25
CA PRO A 412 -15.23 4.12 23.60
C PRO A 412 -16.66 3.56 23.66
N ALA A 413 -17.49 4.15 24.53
CA ALA A 413 -18.88 3.73 24.71
C ALA A 413 -19.74 3.85 23.44
N LYS A 414 -19.33 4.71 22.50
CA LYS A 414 -19.92 4.85 21.17
C LYS A 414 -18.86 4.57 20.13
N LEU A 415 -19.17 3.73 19.15
CA LEU A 415 -18.26 3.42 18.06
C LEU A 415 -18.58 4.26 16.82
N SER A 416 -17.53 4.81 16.23
CA SER A 416 -17.58 5.40 14.89
C SER A 416 -17.79 4.33 13.81
N SER A 417 -18.33 4.74 12.66
CA SER A 417 -18.60 3.82 11.54
C SER A 417 -17.32 3.31 10.87
N PHE A 418 -16.22 4.02 11.00
CA PHE A 418 -14.90 3.61 10.56
C PHE A 418 -13.81 4.19 11.46
N TYR A 419 -12.62 3.58 11.42
CA TYR A 419 -11.41 4.06 12.08
C TYR A 419 -10.22 3.98 11.15
N VAL A 420 -9.44 5.06 11.10
CA VAL A 420 -8.19 5.12 10.33
C VAL A 420 -7.04 4.82 11.27
N ALA A 421 -6.19 3.87 10.91
CA ALA A 421 -4.97 3.61 11.64
C ALA A 421 -3.91 4.65 11.23
N GLU A 422 -3.43 5.43 12.19
CA GLU A 422 -2.35 6.39 11.99
C GLU A 422 -1.22 6.09 12.98
N PHE A 423 -0.06 5.72 12.46
CA PHE A 423 1.10 5.36 13.27
C PHE A 423 2.22 6.40 13.20
N SER A 424 2.14 7.36 12.28
CA SER A 424 3.11 8.46 12.16
C SER A 424 3.15 9.31 13.44
N GLY A 425 4.36 9.54 13.97
CA GLY A 425 4.54 10.36 15.17
C GLY A 425 3.95 9.77 16.47
N THR A 426 3.69 8.45 16.48
CA THR A 426 3.17 7.73 17.66
C THR A 426 4.28 7.13 18.53
N VAL A 427 5.48 6.97 17.98
CA VAL A 427 6.66 6.52 18.73
C VAL A 427 6.93 7.44 19.92
N GLY A 428 7.09 6.85 21.11
CA GLY A 428 7.25 7.56 22.37
C GLY A 428 5.94 7.92 23.08
N LYS A 429 4.77 7.66 22.47
CA LYS A 429 3.46 7.87 23.10
C LYS A 429 2.87 6.55 23.62
N PRO A 430 1.97 6.61 24.63
CA PRO A 430 1.17 5.46 25.03
C PRO A 430 0.36 4.87 23.87
N LEU A 431 0.31 3.54 23.76
CA LEU A 431 -0.56 2.84 22.82
C LEU A 431 -2.05 3.17 23.07
N ALA A 432 -2.41 3.40 24.33
CA ALA A 432 -3.76 3.81 24.72
C ALA A 432 -4.17 5.19 24.20
N ASP A 433 -3.21 6.03 23.76
CA ASP A 433 -3.52 7.31 23.14
C ASP A 433 -3.99 7.15 21.69
N LEU A 434 -3.81 5.97 21.07
CA LEU A 434 -4.31 5.68 19.73
C LEU A 434 -5.77 5.23 19.79
N PRO A 435 -6.73 6.02 19.27
CA PRO A 435 -8.14 5.65 19.28
C PRO A 435 -8.39 4.32 18.55
N PHE A 436 -7.61 4.04 17.51
CA PHE A 436 -7.63 2.77 16.79
C PHE A 436 -7.28 1.59 17.71
N ALA A 437 -6.22 1.70 18.52
CA ALA A 437 -5.78 0.60 19.37
C ALA A 437 -6.81 0.26 20.45
N LEU A 438 -7.56 1.23 20.96
CA LEU A 438 -8.62 1.02 21.96
C LEU A 438 -9.73 0.05 21.52
N LEU A 439 -9.82 -0.22 20.21
CA LEU A 439 -10.83 -1.10 19.60
C LEU A 439 -10.41 -2.56 19.59
N ILE A 440 -9.22 -2.90 20.10
CA ILE A 440 -8.87 -4.29 20.41
C ILE A 440 -9.90 -4.80 21.41
N GLU A 441 -10.51 -5.96 21.15
CA GLU A 441 -11.53 -6.54 22.02
C GLU A 441 -11.04 -6.58 23.48
N ASN A 442 -11.93 -6.28 24.45
CA ASN A 442 -11.69 -6.05 25.89
C ASN A 442 -11.16 -7.28 26.68
N LYS A 443 -10.20 -8.00 26.12
CA LYS A 443 -9.61 -9.24 26.62
C LYS A 443 -8.10 -9.21 26.46
N LEU A 444 -7.49 -8.04 26.66
CA LEU A 444 -6.03 -7.95 26.62
C LEU A 444 -5.40 -8.88 27.67
N PRO A 445 -4.29 -9.54 27.34
CA PRO A 445 -3.59 -10.37 28.30
C PRO A 445 -3.23 -9.61 29.58
N PRO A 446 -3.22 -10.27 30.75
CA PRO A 446 -2.67 -9.68 31.96
C PRO A 446 -1.24 -9.19 31.70
N LYS A 447 -0.89 -8.00 32.22
CA LYS A 447 0.44 -7.39 32.06
C LYS A 447 0.78 -6.95 30.63
N PHE A 448 -0.21 -6.80 29.73
CA PHE A 448 0.02 -6.25 28.38
C PHE A 448 0.73 -4.88 28.37
N LEU A 449 0.50 -4.08 29.42
CA LEU A 449 1.12 -2.77 29.60
C LEU A 449 2.39 -2.82 30.47
N GLU A 450 2.90 -4.00 30.79
CA GLU A 450 4.15 -4.18 31.55
C GLU A 450 5.20 -4.87 30.68
N GLY A 451 6.42 -4.33 30.71
CA GLY A 451 7.51 -4.85 29.90
C GLY A 451 7.25 -4.71 28.40
N ARG A 452 7.99 -5.48 27.61
CA ARG A 452 8.00 -5.36 26.16
C ARG A 452 7.08 -6.37 25.51
N TRP A 453 6.20 -5.89 24.63
CA TRP A 453 5.27 -6.70 23.85
C TRP A 453 5.42 -6.39 22.36
N ILE A 454 5.18 -7.40 21.53
CA ILE A 454 4.99 -7.21 20.08
C ILE A 454 3.49 -7.27 19.78
N VAL A 455 3.01 -6.34 18.97
CA VAL A 455 1.61 -6.30 18.51
C VAL A 455 1.61 -6.37 16.99
N VAL A 456 0.85 -7.32 16.42
CA VAL A 456 0.74 -7.51 14.98
C VAL A 456 -0.71 -7.37 14.55
N PHE A 457 -1.02 -6.33 13.79
CA PHE A 457 -2.32 -6.17 13.14
C PHE A 457 -2.30 -6.88 11.78
N TYR A 458 -3.25 -7.78 11.55
CA TYR A 458 -3.26 -8.61 10.35
C TYR A 458 -4.69 -8.92 9.87
N ARG A 459 -4.82 -9.28 8.58
CA ARG A 459 -6.05 -9.83 7.99
C ARG A 459 -5.87 -11.32 7.75
N GLU A 460 -6.94 -12.09 7.92
CA GLU A 460 -6.89 -13.54 7.79
C GLU A 460 -6.81 -14.00 6.33
N ASP A 461 -7.28 -13.20 5.38
CA ASP A 461 -7.25 -13.43 3.93
C ASP A 461 -6.04 -12.80 3.23
N CYS A 462 -5.03 -12.37 4.00
CA CYS A 462 -3.86 -11.66 3.51
C CYS A 462 -2.62 -12.57 3.44
N ASP A 463 -2.21 -12.96 2.23
CA ASP A 463 -1.06 -13.85 2.00
C ASP A 463 0.22 -13.30 2.66
N HIS A 464 0.49 -12.00 2.47
CA HIS A 464 1.65 -11.30 3.07
C HIS A 464 1.63 -11.33 4.61
N CYS A 465 0.43 -11.30 5.20
CA CYS A 465 0.25 -11.38 6.63
C CYS A 465 0.55 -12.80 7.14
N ASN A 466 0.10 -13.81 6.40
CA ASN A 466 0.39 -15.20 6.72
C ASN A 466 1.89 -15.48 6.63
N ASP A 467 2.55 -15.03 5.57
CA ASP A 467 3.99 -15.19 5.37
C ASP A 467 4.81 -14.54 6.49
N LEU A 468 4.44 -13.32 6.91
CA LEU A 468 5.07 -12.64 8.05
C LEU A 468 4.95 -13.47 9.34
N LEU A 469 3.74 -13.95 9.65
CA LEU A 469 3.47 -14.73 10.85
C LEU A 469 4.20 -16.07 10.83
N MET A 470 4.20 -16.76 9.69
CA MET A 470 4.95 -18.01 9.50
C MET A 470 6.45 -17.79 9.71
N THR A 471 7.00 -16.68 9.23
CA THR A 471 8.45 -16.44 9.23
C THR A 471 8.97 -16.02 10.59
N TYR A 472 8.28 -15.09 11.27
CA TYR A 472 8.81 -14.42 12.48
C TYR A 472 8.12 -14.80 13.78
N PHE A 473 6.94 -15.40 13.68
CA PHE A 473 6.07 -15.66 14.82
C PHE A 473 5.68 -17.13 14.95
N SER A 474 6.27 -18.03 14.15
CA SER A 474 6.13 -19.47 14.38
C SER A 474 7.13 -19.94 15.45
N GLY A 475 6.67 -20.78 16.37
CA GLY A 475 7.51 -21.35 17.43
C GLY A 475 7.69 -20.47 18.67
N ALA A 476 8.85 -20.60 19.32
CA ALA A 476 9.13 -19.93 20.59
C ALA A 476 9.44 -18.44 20.38
N LEU A 477 8.71 -17.58 21.11
CA LEU A 477 8.82 -16.13 20.96
C LEU A 477 9.75 -15.54 22.03
N LYS A 478 10.63 -14.63 21.61
CA LYS A 478 11.53 -13.88 22.52
C LYS A 478 10.77 -12.92 23.44
N PHE A 479 9.71 -12.33 22.92
CA PHE A 479 8.83 -11.40 23.64
C PHE A 479 7.40 -11.91 23.55
N PRO A 480 6.56 -11.64 24.55
CA PRO A 480 5.13 -11.92 24.44
C PRO A 480 4.55 -11.14 23.25
N THR A 481 3.78 -11.85 22.42
CA THR A 481 3.22 -11.29 21.18
C THR A 481 1.70 -11.38 21.22
N LEU A 482 1.06 -10.29 20.81
CA LEU A 482 -0.36 -10.18 20.57
C LEU A 482 -0.60 -10.07 19.05
N THR A 483 -1.32 -11.01 18.47
CA THR A 483 -1.85 -10.87 17.10
C THR A 483 -3.29 -10.37 17.18
N VAL A 484 -3.61 -9.36 16.38
CA VAL A 484 -4.92 -8.71 16.33
C VAL A 484 -5.47 -8.81 14.92
N ALA A 485 -6.49 -9.65 14.74
CA ALA A 485 -7.18 -9.82 13.46
C ALA A 485 -8.11 -8.63 13.17
N ILE A 486 -8.02 -8.08 11.96
CA ILE A 486 -8.99 -7.11 11.45
C ILE A 486 -10.23 -7.87 10.93
N PRO A 487 -11.44 -7.61 11.46
CA PRO A 487 -12.61 -8.46 11.28
C PRO A 487 -13.40 -8.20 9.99
N ASP A 488 -12.71 -7.97 8.89
CA ASP A 488 -13.27 -7.66 7.55
C ASP A 488 -12.62 -8.50 6.43
N ALA A 489 -11.94 -9.59 6.79
CA ALA A 489 -11.39 -10.59 5.87
C ALA A 489 -12.49 -11.45 5.22
N ASP A 490 -12.26 -11.89 3.97
CA ASP A 490 -13.11 -12.88 3.29
C ASP A 490 -12.99 -14.25 3.99
N PRO A 491 -14.08 -14.77 4.59
CA PRO A 491 -14.04 -16.07 5.26
C PRO A 491 -13.67 -17.23 4.33
N ALA A 492 -13.94 -17.11 3.02
CA ALA A 492 -13.62 -18.14 2.04
C ALA A 492 -12.12 -18.20 1.69
N ALA A 493 -11.40 -17.08 1.88
CA ALA A 493 -9.96 -16.96 1.66
C ALA A 493 -9.16 -16.94 2.97
N SER A 494 -9.83 -17.13 4.11
CA SER A 494 -9.21 -17.09 5.44
C SER A 494 -8.12 -18.16 5.60
N MET A 495 -6.95 -17.71 6.05
CA MET A 495 -5.80 -18.54 6.39
C MET A 495 -5.63 -18.65 7.91
N PRO A 496 -5.17 -19.80 8.41
CA PRO A 496 -4.95 -19.98 9.84
C PRO A 496 -3.78 -19.12 10.33
N ASN A 497 -3.92 -18.54 11.54
CA ASN A 497 -2.82 -17.85 12.20
C ASN A 497 -1.82 -18.86 12.78
N PRO A 498 -0.58 -18.93 12.25
CA PRO A 498 0.40 -19.96 12.60
C PRO A 498 1.15 -19.71 13.91
N CYS A 499 0.90 -18.59 14.58
CA CYS A 499 1.58 -18.26 15.83
C CYS A 499 0.88 -18.92 17.02
N ASP A 500 1.30 -20.14 17.38
CA ASP A 500 0.71 -20.88 18.50
C ASP A 500 1.05 -20.27 19.88
N ALA A 501 2.18 -19.58 19.98
CA ALA A 501 2.61 -18.91 21.20
C ALA A 501 2.04 -17.49 21.37
N CYS A 502 1.31 -16.96 20.38
CA CYS A 502 0.72 -15.63 20.45
C CYS A 502 -0.59 -15.64 21.25
N SER A 503 -0.84 -14.55 21.96
CA SER A 503 -2.22 -14.20 22.32
C SER A 503 -2.93 -13.74 21.05
N LYS A 504 -4.07 -14.35 20.72
CA LYS A 504 -4.83 -14.04 19.50
C LYS A 504 -6.10 -13.30 19.89
N LEU A 505 -6.22 -12.05 19.46
CA LEU A 505 -7.42 -11.23 19.63
C LEU A 505 -7.89 -10.73 18.26
N SER A 506 -9.04 -10.06 18.25
CA SER A 506 -9.54 -9.35 17.09
C SER A 506 -9.94 -7.93 17.49
N MET A 507 -10.04 -7.06 16.50
CA MET A 507 -10.73 -5.79 16.70
C MET A 507 -12.23 -6.06 16.89
N ILE A 508 -12.92 -5.18 17.61
CA ILE A 508 -14.37 -5.28 17.75
C ILE A 508 -15.06 -5.27 16.37
N LYS A 509 -16.07 -6.12 16.18
CA LYS A 509 -16.84 -6.15 14.94
C LYS A 509 -17.75 -4.92 14.84
N GLY A 510 -18.07 -4.53 13.60
CA GLY A 510 -18.96 -3.40 13.31
C GLY A 510 -18.26 -2.30 12.51
N PRO A 511 -17.27 -1.58 13.09
CA PRO A 511 -16.58 -0.52 12.40
C PRO A 511 -15.80 -1.01 11.18
N ASN A 512 -15.66 -0.14 10.17
CA ASN A 512 -14.75 -0.38 9.05
C ASN A 512 -13.34 0.08 9.42
N TYR A 513 -12.35 -0.78 9.21
CA TYR A 513 -10.96 -0.47 9.54
C TYR A 513 -10.19 -0.05 8.30
N VAL A 514 -9.68 1.18 8.29
CA VAL A 514 -8.82 1.71 7.22
C VAL A 514 -7.38 1.58 7.69
N ILE A 515 -6.80 0.41 7.41
CA ILE A 515 -5.43 0.03 7.76
C ILE A 515 -4.83 -0.81 6.64
N GLY A 516 -3.58 -0.55 6.26
CA GLY A 516 -2.80 -1.44 5.41
C GLY A 516 -2.17 -2.52 6.27
N THR A 517 -2.52 -3.80 6.05
CA THR A 517 -1.97 -4.92 6.80
C THR A 517 -0.91 -5.67 6.00
N PRO A 518 0.10 -6.28 6.65
CA PRO A 518 0.29 -6.33 8.10
C PRO A 518 0.98 -5.09 8.69
N VAL A 519 0.73 -4.79 9.97
CA VAL A 519 1.48 -3.76 10.73
C VAL A 519 2.06 -4.39 11.98
N VAL A 520 3.33 -4.12 12.26
CA VAL A 520 4.04 -4.60 13.45
C VAL A 520 4.42 -3.44 14.35
N LEU A 521 4.13 -3.55 15.65
CA LEU A 521 4.53 -2.60 16.67
C LEU A 521 5.29 -3.32 17.77
N ALA A 522 6.25 -2.63 18.39
CA ALA A 522 6.71 -3.01 19.71
C ALA A 522 6.32 -1.93 20.71
N ILE A 523 5.78 -2.36 21.85
CA ILE A 523 5.48 -1.49 22.98
C ILE A 523 6.32 -1.90 24.18
N ASN A 524 6.66 -0.95 25.04
CA ASN A 524 7.36 -1.19 26.30
C ASN A 524 6.72 -0.36 27.41
N ASN A 525 6.19 -1.05 28.42
CA ASN A 525 5.37 -0.46 29.48
C ASN A 525 4.21 0.37 28.92
N GLY A 526 3.55 -0.15 27.88
CA GLY A 526 2.45 0.54 27.19
C GLY A 526 2.86 1.69 26.26
N ILE A 527 4.14 2.06 26.20
CA ILE A 527 4.65 3.11 25.30
C ILE A 527 5.13 2.49 23.98
N ILE A 528 4.77 3.10 22.85
CA ILE A 528 5.18 2.63 21.52
C ILE A 528 6.68 2.89 21.32
N GLU A 529 7.47 1.83 21.17
CA GLU A 529 8.91 1.93 20.87
C GLU A 529 9.18 2.04 19.37
N CYS A 530 8.40 1.33 18.54
CA CYS A 530 8.56 1.29 17.09
C CYS A 530 7.26 0.86 16.42
N VAL A 531 7.11 1.28 15.17
CA VAL A 531 6.03 0.87 14.28
C VAL A 531 6.60 0.59 12.89
N VAL A 532 6.13 -0.49 12.27
CA VAL A 532 6.53 -0.95 10.95
C VAL A 532 5.24 -1.19 10.15
N GLU A 533 4.91 -0.22 9.31
CA GLU A 533 3.75 -0.28 8.40
C GLU A 533 4.10 -0.95 7.06
N ASP A 534 5.38 -0.94 6.70
CA ASP A 534 5.92 -1.68 5.56
C ASP A 534 6.81 -2.81 6.08
N VAL A 535 6.23 -4.00 6.23
CA VAL A 535 6.95 -5.16 6.75
C VAL A 535 7.99 -5.71 5.77
N GLU A 536 8.03 -5.20 4.54
CA GLU A 536 9.10 -5.49 3.59
C GLU A 536 10.38 -4.71 3.92
N ASP A 537 10.29 -3.66 4.74
CA ASP A 537 11.45 -3.05 5.39
C ASP A 537 11.92 -3.94 6.55
N MET A 538 12.65 -4.99 6.17
CA MET A 538 13.21 -5.98 7.10
C MET A 538 14.12 -5.34 8.15
N THR A 539 14.74 -4.20 7.83
CA THR A 539 15.58 -3.48 8.81
C THR A 539 14.73 -2.92 9.91
N ALA A 540 13.68 -2.17 9.53
CA ALA A 540 12.75 -1.61 10.47
C ALA A 540 12.08 -2.72 11.27
N LEU A 541 11.68 -3.82 10.60
CA LEU A 541 11.07 -4.99 11.23
C LEU A 541 11.99 -5.65 12.24
N GLU A 542 13.21 -6.02 11.89
CA GLU A 542 14.14 -6.70 12.81
C GLU A 542 14.62 -5.79 13.93
N ALA A 543 14.87 -4.50 13.64
CA ALA A 543 15.18 -3.51 14.66
C ALA A 543 14.00 -3.38 15.64
N CYS A 544 12.77 -3.37 15.13
CA CYS A 544 11.57 -3.31 15.93
C CYS A 544 11.38 -4.60 16.74
N LEU A 545 11.70 -5.77 16.21
CA LEU A 545 11.59 -7.04 16.94
C LEU A 545 12.75 -7.28 17.93
N LYS A 546 13.88 -6.57 17.79
CA LYS A 546 15.13 -6.73 18.58
C LYS A 546 15.63 -8.19 18.61
N PHE A 547 15.60 -8.88 17.48
CA PHE A 547 16.16 -10.24 17.40
C PHE A 547 17.69 -10.26 17.59
N ASN A 548 18.40 -9.18 17.25
CA ASN A 548 19.87 -9.12 17.22
C ASN A 548 20.54 -8.48 18.45
N THR A 549 19.81 -8.23 19.54
CA THR A 549 20.41 -7.71 20.80
C THR A 549 20.36 -8.80 21.88
N PRO A 550 21.51 -9.28 22.40
CA PRO A 550 21.55 -10.26 23.47
C PRO A 550 20.89 -9.77 24.76
#